data_AF-A0A661Q9M9-F1
#
_entry.id   AF-A0A661Q9M9-F1
#
_cell.length_a   1.000
_cell.length_b   1.000
_cell.length_c   1.000
_cell.angle_alpha   90.00
_cell.angle_beta   90.00
_cell.angle_gamma   90.00
#
_symmetry.space_group_name_H-M   'P 1'
#
loop_
_entity.id
_entity.type
_entity.pdbx_description
1 polymer ?
#
loop_
_entity_poly.entity_id
_entity_poly.type
_entity_poly.pdbx_seq_one_letter_code
_entity_poly.pdbx_strand_id
1 'polypeptide(L)'
;MIDISMFEIVLILLSIFMIASSIIAVWFKDLIASTIALAVMSLLLSLYFYILHAPDVAIAEAGVGACITTALLVIAIKNTYRMEEEVEE
;
A
#
# COMPACT_ATOMS: atom_id res chain seq x y z
N MET A 1 20.65 20.51 -16.21
CA MET A 1 20.30 19.37 -17.07
C MET A 1 20.16 18.19 -16.13
N ILE A 2 18.94 17.69 -15.91
CA ILE A 2 18.74 16.53 -15.03
C ILE A 2 18.88 15.32 -15.95
N ASP A 3 20.03 14.64 -15.89
CA ASP A 3 20.25 13.38 -16.59
C ASP A 3 19.62 12.26 -15.76
N ILE A 4 18.32 12.03 -15.96
CA ILE A 4 17.56 10.99 -15.26
C ILE A 4 17.88 9.63 -15.87
N SER A 5 18.42 8.71 -15.08
CA SER A 5 18.67 7.34 -15.52
C SER A 5 17.38 6.51 -15.62
N MET A 6 17.36 5.45 -16.45
CA MET A 6 16.21 4.54 -16.55
C MET A 6 15.80 3.94 -15.19
N PHE A 7 16.77 3.75 -14.29
CA PHE A 7 16.55 3.30 -12.92
C PHE A 7 15.74 4.31 -12.10
N GLU A 8 16.11 5.59 -12.16
CA GLU A 8 15.39 6.66 -11.47
C GLU A 8 13.95 6.82 -11.98
N ILE A 9 13.73 6.66 -13.29
CA ILE A 9 12.37 6.71 -13.87
C ILE A 9 11.48 5.64 -13.24
N VAL A 10 11.99 4.42 -13.08
CA VAL A 10 11.23 3.32 -12.45
C VAL A 10 10.91 3.64 -10.99
N LEU A 11 11.87 4.17 -10.23
CA LEU A 11 11.65 4.55 -8.84
C LEU A 11 10.62 5.68 -8.71
N ILE A 12 10.70 6.69 -9.57
CA ILE A 12 9.73 7.79 -9.59
C ILE A 12 8.33 7.26 -9.90
N LEU A 13 8.19 6.39 -10.89
CA LEU A 13 6.91 5.76 -11.24
C LEU A 13 6.34 4.94 -10.08
N LEU A 14 7.15 4.12 -9.42
CA LEU A 14 6.71 3.35 -8.24
C LEU A 14 6.25 4.27 -7.11
N SER A 15 6.99 5.35 -6.84
CA SER A 15 6.59 6.36 -5.85
C SER A 15 5.25 7.01 -6.18
N ILE A 16 5.02 7.34 -7.45
CA ILE A 16 3.73 7.90 -7.90
C ILE A 16 2.60 6.89 -7.68
N PHE A 17 2.80 5.61 -8.03
CA PHE A 17 1.79 4.57 -7.81
C PHE A 17 1.52 4.33 -6.32
N MET A 18 2.54 4.35 -5.46
CA MET A 18 2.36 4.25 -4.01
C MET A 18 1.53 5.40 -3.46
N ILE A 19 1.84 6.64 -3.86
CA ILE A 19 1.08 7.83 -3.46
C ILE A 19 -0.36 7.73 -3.96
N ALA A 20 -0.57 7.35 -5.22
CA ALA A 20 -1.90 7.17 -5.78
C ALA A 20 -2.71 6.11 -5.01
N SER A 21 -2.11 4.95 -4.72
CA SER A 21 -2.76 3.88 -3.95
C SER A 21 -3.11 4.32 -2.52
N SER A 22 -2.23 5.11 -1.89
CA SER A 22 -2.47 5.69 -0.56
C SER A 22 -3.64 6.69 -0.56
N ILE A 23 -3.70 7.58 -1.56
CA ILE A 23 -4.81 8.52 -1.72
C ILE A 23 -6.13 7.75 -1.93
N ILE A 24 -6.12 6.72 -2.78
CA ILE A 24 -7.29 5.86 -3.03
C ILE A 24 -7.74 5.17 -1.74
N ALA A 25 -6.80 4.68 -0.93
CA ALA A 25 -7.11 4.03 0.34
C ALA A 25 -7.86 4.95 1.31
N VAL A 26 -7.47 6.23 1.38
CA VAL A 26 -8.13 7.23 2.23
C VAL A 26 -9.50 7.64 1.66
N TRP A 27 -9.67 7.60 0.34
CA TRP A 27 -10.90 8.08 -0.30
C TRP A 27 -12.03 7.03 -0.32
N PHE A 28 -11.71 5.75 -0.12
CA PHE A 28 -12.70 4.68 -0.09
C PHE A 28 -13.48 4.63 1.23
N LYS A 29 -14.80 4.82 1.14
CA LYS A 29 -15.74 4.59 2.26
C LYS A 29 -15.93 3.12 2.63
N ASP A 30 -15.64 2.19 1.72
CA ASP A 30 -15.64 0.75 2.00
C ASP A 30 -14.28 0.35 2.57
N LEU A 31 -14.26 -0.05 3.83
CA LEU A 31 -13.04 -0.41 4.57
C LEU A 31 -12.33 -1.63 3.95
N ILE A 32 -13.06 -2.54 3.28
CA ILE A 32 -12.44 -3.65 2.55
C ILE A 32 -11.70 -3.11 1.34
N ALA A 33 -12.31 -2.20 0.59
CA ALA A 33 -11.67 -1.57 -0.58
C ALA A 33 -10.44 -0.74 -0.16
N SER A 34 -10.57 0.03 0.94
CA SER A 34 -9.46 0.77 1.54
C SER A 34 -8.29 -0.15 1.94
N THR A 35 -8.61 -1.26 2.61
CA THR A 35 -7.60 -2.27 3.02
C THR A 35 -6.90 -2.91 1.82
N ILE A 36 -7.61 -3.18 0.72
CA ILE A 36 -7.00 -3.70 -0.52
C ILE A 36 -6.07 -2.66 -1.15
N ALA A 37 -6.46 -1.39 -1.17
CA ALA A 37 -5.59 -0.31 -1.67
C ALA A 37 -4.32 -0.14 -0.82
N LEU A 38 -4.41 -0.34 0.50
CA LEU A 38 -3.23 -0.41 1.38
C LEU A 38 -2.35 -1.63 1.07
N ALA A 39 -2.94 -2.80 0.81
CA ALA A 39 -2.20 -4.01 0.45
C ALA A 39 -1.39 -3.82 -0.85
N VAL A 40 -1.99 -3.17 -1.85
CA VAL A 40 -1.32 -2.82 -3.11
C VAL A 40 -0.15 -1.85 -2.86
N MET A 41 -0.37 -0.84 -2.00
CA MET A 41 0.69 0.10 -1.61
C MET A 41 1.87 -0.62 -0.96
N SER A 42 1.63 -1.51 0.01
CA SER A 42 2.70 -2.32 0.65
C SER A 42 3.41 -3.24 -0.34
N LEU A 43 2.69 -3.81 -1.32
CA LEU A 43 3.32 -4.66 -2.34
C LEU A 43 4.24 -3.85 -3.27
N LEU A 44 3.83 -2.64 -3.65
CA LEU A 44 4.69 -1.69 -4.38
C LEU A 44 5.91 -1.27 -3.54
N LEU A 45 5.74 -1.07 -2.24
CA LEU A 45 6.84 -0.74 -1.32
C LEU A 45 7.84 -1.90 -1.18
N SER A 46 7.36 -3.14 -1.10
CA SER A 46 8.23 -4.33 -1.13
C SER A 46 9.05 -4.39 -2.42
N LEU A 47 8.43 -4.10 -3.58
CA LEU A 47 9.15 -4.03 -4.85
C LEU A 47 10.20 -2.89 -4.86
N TYR A 48 9.86 -1.76 -4.24
CA TYR A 48 10.78 -0.63 -4.08
C TYR A 48 12.03 -1.03 -3.27
N PHE A 49 11.86 -1.72 -2.14
CA PHE A 49 12.99 -2.22 -1.34
C PHE A 49 13.85 -3.25 -2.08
N TYR A 50 13.23 -4.12 -2.88
CA TYR A 50 13.97 -5.07 -3.70
C TYR A 50 14.87 -4.35 -4.71
N ILE A 51 14.35 -3.32 -5.39
CA ILE A 51 15.10 -2.50 -6.36
C ILE A 51 16.23 -1.71 -5.68
N LEU A 52 16.05 -1.31 -4.41
CA LEU A 52 17.10 -0.68 -3.59
C LEU A 52 18.12 -1.67 -3.01
N HIS A 53 18.12 -2.93 -3.46
CA HIS A 53 19.02 -3.98 -2.97
C HIS A 53 18.89 -4.26 -1.47
N ALA A 54 17.69 -4.09 -0.91
CA ALA A 54 17.34 -4.47 0.46
C ALA A 54 16.41 -5.71 0.47
N PRO A 55 16.91 -6.91 0.12
CA PRO A 55 16.08 -8.10 -0.07
C PRO A 55 15.42 -8.59 1.23
N ASP A 56 16.13 -8.50 2.36
CA ASP A 56 15.61 -8.96 3.66
C ASP A 56 14.39 -8.12 4.09
N VAL A 57 14.48 -6.80 3.90
CA VAL A 57 13.40 -5.85 4.19
C VAL A 57 12.24 -6.05 3.21
N ALA A 58 12.53 -6.31 1.93
CA ALA A 58 11.49 -6.58 0.93
C ALA A 58 10.66 -7.82 1.29
N ILE A 59 11.30 -8.92 1.69
CA ILE A 59 10.59 -10.15 2.09
C ILE A 59 9.74 -9.89 3.35
N ALA A 60 10.30 -9.16 4.32
CA ALA A 60 9.57 -8.78 5.53
C ALA A 60 8.34 -7.92 5.23
N GLU A 61 8.47 -6.92 4.35
CA GLU A 61 7.38 -6.03 3.95
C GLU A 61 6.29 -6.77 3.16
N ALA A 62 6.67 -7.66 2.23
CA ALA A 62 5.70 -8.49 1.51
C ALA A 62 4.89 -9.39 2.46
N GLY A 63 5.56 -10.00 3.44
CA GLY A 63 4.92 -10.87 4.42
C GLY A 63 4.05 -10.10 5.42
N VAL A 64 4.59 -9.06 6.04
CA VAL A 64 3.92 -8.34 7.13
C VAL A 64 2.96 -7.28 6.59
N GLY A 65 3.39 -6.44 5.65
CA GLY A 65 2.59 -5.35 5.08
C GLY A 65 1.46 -5.88 4.19
N ALA A 66 1.81 -6.59 3.12
CA ALA A 66 0.81 -6.99 2.12
C ALA A 66 -0.05 -8.21 2.54
N CYS A 67 0.45 -9.12 3.38
CA CYS A 67 -0.29 -10.32 3.78
C CYS A 67 -0.88 -10.22 5.20
N ILE A 68 -0.03 -10.11 6.23
CA ILE A 68 -0.49 -10.19 7.63
C ILE A 68 -1.38 -8.99 7.99
N THR A 69 -0.95 -7.76 7.67
CA THR A 69 -1.70 -6.54 8.01
C THR A 69 -3.05 -6.53 7.30
N THR A 70 -3.08 -6.86 6.01
CA THR A 70 -4.31 -7.00 5.23
C THR A 70 -5.24 -8.06 5.81
N ALA A 71 -4.72 -9.24 6.17
CA ALA A 71 -5.53 -10.29 6.79
C ALA A 71 -6.12 -9.84 8.14
N LEU A 72 -5.32 -9.19 8.99
CA LEU A 72 -5.77 -8.66 10.28
C LEU A 72 -6.85 -7.60 10.10
N LEU A 73 -6.67 -6.65 9.18
CA LEU A 73 -7.66 -5.62 8.88
C LEU A 73 -8.97 -6.24 8.36
N VAL A 74 -8.90 -7.20 7.45
CA VAL A 74 -10.09 -7.90 6.95
C VAL A 74 -10.82 -8.64 8.07
N ILE A 75 -10.09 -9.31 8.97
CA ILE A 75 -10.70 -9.99 10.13
C ILE A 75 -11.35 -8.98 11.08
N ALA A 76 -10.70 -7.85 11.33
CA ALA A 76 -11.23 -6.78 12.17
C ALA A 76 -12.53 -6.21 11.58
N ILE A 77 -12.51 -5.84 10.29
CA ILE A 77 -13.68 -5.33 9.55
C ILE A 77 -14.83 -6.32 9.57
N LYS A 78 -14.54 -7.63 9.40
CA LYS A 78 -15.57 -8.68 9.47
C LYS A 78 -16.26 -8.72 10.84
N ASN A 79 -15.55 -8.37 11.91
CA ASN A 79 -16.08 -8.37 13.27
C ASN A 79 -16.64 -7.01 13.70
N THR A 80 -16.51 -5.97 12.87
CA THR A 80 -17.03 -4.62 13.13
C THR A 80 -17.97 -4.18 12.01
N TYR A 81 -17.69 -3.06 11.35
CA TYR A 81 -18.48 -2.49 10.27
C TYR A 81 -17.61 -2.40 9.01
N ARG A 82 -18.25 -2.55 7.85
CA ARG A 82 -17.57 -2.51 6.55
C ARG A 82 -17.49 -1.11 5.95
N MET A 83 -18.49 -0.29 6.19
CA MET A 83 -18.55 1.06 5.66
C MET A 83 -18.17 2.04 6.77
N GLU A 84 -17.49 3.11 6.41
CA GLU A 84 -17.31 4.27 7.28
C GLU A 84 -18.70 4.84 7.63
N GLU A 85 -19.04 4.83 8.92
CA GLU A 85 -20.21 5.54 9.43
C GLU A 85 -19.90 7.05 9.38
N GLU A 86 -20.67 7.82 8.63
CA GLU A 86 -20.61 9.28 8.72
C GLU A 86 -21.04 9.64 10.14
N VAL A 87 -20.10 10.12 10.96
CA VAL A 87 -20.44 10.80 12.21
C VAL A 87 -21.19 12.07 11.77
N GLU A 88 -22.52 12.01 11.74
CA GLU A 88 -23.36 13.20 11.68
C GLU A 88 -22.99 14.06 12.90
N GLU A 89 -22.28 15.18 12.65
CA GLU A 89 -22.08 16.25 13.62
C GLU A 89 -23.41 16.91 14.02
#